data_AF-A0A7W2AU59-F1
#
_entry.id   AF-A0A7W2AU59-F1
#
_cell.length_a   1.000
_cell.length_b   1.000
_cell.length_c   1.000
_cell.angle_alpha   90.00
_cell.angle_beta   90.00
_cell.angle_gamma   90.00
#
_symmetry.space_group_name_H-M   'P 1'
#
loop_
_entity.id
_entity.type
_entity.pdbx_description
1 polymer ?
#
loop_
_entity_poly.entity_id
_entity_poly.type
_entity_poly.pdbx_seq_one_letter_code
_entity_poly.pdbx_strand_id
1 'polypeptide(L)'
;MDRDSGQGQWRLAGSAEVSIEEKIRSFLESEGREKKLILKELLKEALTQEQVKVLAPAIRDPSPRVSTRITSLLARWQMVNLFEEQLRGLKPGKQSLLRNHFSKISQKAKEG
;
A
#
# COMPACT_ATOMS: atom_id res chain seq x y z
N MET A 1 50.09 15.28 -33.53
CA MET A 1 48.66 14.94 -33.72
C MET A 1 48.13 14.51 -32.37
N ASP A 2 47.69 15.50 -31.62
CA ASP A 2 46.92 15.38 -30.40
C ASP A 2 45.52 14.81 -30.68
N ARG A 3 45.06 13.90 -29.83
CA ARG A 3 43.79 13.95 -29.07
C ARG A 3 43.50 12.56 -28.48
N ASP A 4 43.60 12.39 -27.17
CA ASP A 4 42.65 12.81 -26.12
C ASP A 4 41.59 11.72 -25.85
N SER A 5 41.78 11.08 -24.68
CA SER A 5 40.79 10.59 -23.73
C SER A 5 39.58 9.79 -24.23
N GLY A 6 39.72 8.47 -24.20
CA GLY A 6 38.59 7.56 -23.95
C GLY A 6 38.18 7.55 -22.46
N GLN A 7 37.94 8.71 -21.86
CA GLN A 7 37.17 8.81 -20.62
C GLN A 7 35.74 9.21 -20.98
N GLY A 8 34.84 8.23 -20.95
CA GLY A 8 33.46 8.40 -21.39
C GLY A 8 32.53 7.37 -20.78
N GLN A 9 32.24 7.54 -19.49
CA GLN A 9 30.85 7.51 -19.00
C GLN A 9 30.16 6.13 -18.84
N TRP A 10 30.67 5.31 -17.90
CA TRP A 10 29.84 4.31 -17.20
C TRP A 10 29.25 4.89 -15.91
N ARG A 11 28.50 5.98 -16.05
CA ARG A 11 27.41 6.40 -15.15
C ARG A 11 26.36 6.91 -16.13
N LEU A 12 25.19 6.32 -16.29
CA LEU A 12 24.16 6.11 -15.29
C LEU A 12 23.26 4.98 -15.81
N ALA A 13 23.40 3.76 -15.29
CA ALA A 13 22.21 2.92 -15.19
C ALA A 13 21.36 3.61 -14.11
N GLY A 14 20.52 4.56 -14.53
CA GLY A 14 19.51 5.12 -13.66
C GLY A 14 18.74 3.95 -13.09
N SER A 15 18.81 3.75 -11.78
CA SER A 15 17.93 2.84 -11.06
C SER A 15 16.52 3.17 -11.54
N ALA A 16 15.94 2.33 -12.39
CA ALA A 16 14.56 2.54 -12.82
C ALA A 16 13.74 2.47 -11.54
N GLU A 17 13.28 3.62 -11.05
CA GLU A 17 12.39 3.66 -9.90
C GLU A 17 11.20 2.78 -10.26
N VAL A 18 11.03 1.69 -9.52
CA VAL A 18 9.91 0.79 -9.70
C VAL A 18 8.64 1.62 -9.54
N SER A 19 7.78 1.66 -10.57
CA SER A 19 6.58 2.48 -10.54
C SER A 19 5.64 2.05 -9.40
N ILE A 20 4.76 2.95 -8.98
CA ILE A 20 3.76 2.64 -7.94
C ILE A 20 2.88 1.46 -8.39
N GLU A 21 2.52 1.41 -9.67
CA GLU A 21 1.71 0.36 -10.27
C GLU A 21 2.41 -1.00 -10.18
N GLU A 22 3.72 -1.04 -10.44
CA GLU A 22 4.49 -2.27 -10.32
C GLU A 22 4.63 -2.70 -8.85
N LYS A 23 4.84 -1.75 -7.92
CA LYS A 23 4.83 -2.05 -6.48
C LYS A 23 3.48 -2.60 -6.01
N ILE A 24 2.36 -2.07 -6.51
CA ILE A 24 1.01 -2.56 -6.20
C ILE A 24 0.86 -3.99 -6.74
N ARG A 25 1.27 -4.25 -7.98
CA ARG A 25 1.24 -5.60 -8.56
C ARG A 25 2.03 -6.58 -7.71
N SER A 26 3.30 -6.28 -7.42
CA SER A 26 4.14 -7.14 -6.58
C SER A 26 3.53 -7.36 -5.20
N PHE A 27 2.92 -6.33 -4.59
CA PHE A 27 2.24 -6.49 -3.30
C PHE A 27 1.08 -7.48 -3.35
N LEU A 28 0.30 -7.48 -4.44
CA LEU A 28 -0.84 -8.37 -4.59
C LEU A 28 -0.43 -9.83 -4.86
N GLU A 29 0.73 -10.03 -5.50
CA GLU A 29 1.27 -11.35 -5.86
C GLU A 29 2.13 -11.96 -4.73
N SER A 30 2.71 -11.12 -3.87
CA SER A 30 3.58 -11.57 -2.78
C SER A 30 2.82 -12.05 -1.54
N GLU A 31 3.50 -12.87 -0.74
CA GLU A 31 3.00 -13.38 0.53
C GLU A 31 4.00 -13.19 1.68
N GLY A 32 3.54 -13.44 2.91
CA GLY A 32 4.41 -13.53 4.09
C GLY A 32 5.23 -12.27 4.40
N ARG A 33 6.57 -12.40 4.39
CA ARG A 33 7.50 -11.32 4.75
C ARG A 33 7.65 -10.31 3.62
N GLU A 34 7.71 -10.77 2.38
CA GLU A 34 7.91 -9.93 1.20
C GLU A 34 6.75 -8.94 1.04
N LYS A 35 5.51 -9.43 1.10
CA LYS A 35 4.29 -8.61 1.07
C LYS A 35 4.32 -7.46 2.07
N LYS A 36 4.81 -7.70 3.29
CA LYS A 36 4.93 -6.68 4.35
C LYS A 36 6.00 -5.63 4.03
N LEU A 37 7.08 -6.02 3.36
CA LEU A 37 8.13 -5.10 2.92
C LEU A 37 7.61 -4.21 1.80
N ILE A 38 6.95 -4.78 0.78
CA ILE A 38 6.38 -4.01 -0.32
C ILE A 38 5.31 -3.05 0.20
N LEU A 39 4.44 -3.49 1.12
CA LEU A 39 3.47 -2.60 1.76
C LEU A 39 4.14 -1.44 2.50
N LYS A 40 5.27 -1.68 3.17
CA LYS A 40 6.01 -0.62 3.87
C LYS A 40 6.52 0.44 2.88
N GLU A 41 6.97 0.02 1.70
CA GLU A 41 7.43 0.94 0.65
C GLU A 41 6.25 1.68 0.02
N LEU A 42 5.16 0.99 -0.33
CA LEU A 42 3.92 1.60 -0.84
C LEU A 42 3.36 2.68 0.09
N LEU A 43 3.46 2.49 1.41
CA LEU A 43 2.96 3.45 2.40
C LEU A 43 3.81 4.73 2.51
N LYS A 44 4.97 4.80 1.86
CA LYS A 44 5.76 6.03 1.74
C LYS A 44 5.34 6.88 0.53
N GLU A 45 4.61 6.28 -0.40
CA GLU A 45 4.18 6.94 -1.63
C GLU A 45 2.88 7.74 -1.43
N ALA A 46 2.70 8.77 -2.25
CA ALA A 46 1.43 9.48 -2.36
C ALA A 46 0.45 8.68 -3.25
N LEU A 47 -0.22 7.70 -2.65
CA LEU A 47 -1.18 6.86 -3.37
C LEU A 47 -2.45 7.64 -3.72
N THR A 48 -2.96 7.45 -4.94
CA THR A 48 -4.26 7.98 -5.36
C THR A 48 -5.41 7.16 -4.76
N GLN A 49 -6.62 7.73 -4.82
CA GLN A 49 -7.82 7.02 -4.41
C GLN A 49 -8.01 5.70 -5.17
N GLU A 50 -7.77 5.68 -6.49
CA GLU A 50 -7.92 4.45 -7.31
C GLU A 50 -6.90 3.38 -6.92
N GLN A 51 -5.64 3.77 -6.70
CA GLN A 51 -4.60 2.84 -6.23
C GLN A 51 -4.96 2.24 -4.87
N VAL A 52 -5.53 3.03 -3.96
CA VAL A 52 -5.99 2.54 -2.65
C VAL A 52 -7.19 1.58 -2.79
N LYS A 53 -8.12 1.81 -3.73
CA LYS A 53 -9.22 0.87 -3.99
C LYS A 53 -8.72 -0.50 -4.42
N VAL A 54 -7.70 -0.55 -5.28
CA VAL A 54 -7.07 -1.80 -5.75
C VAL A 54 -6.50 -2.62 -4.58
N LEU A 55 -6.00 -1.96 -3.54
CA LEU A 55 -5.42 -2.59 -2.36
C LEU A 55 -6.47 -3.11 -1.34
N ALA A 56 -7.74 -2.71 -1.46
CA ALA A 56 -8.79 -3.01 -0.48
C ALA A 56 -8.95 -4.52 -0.15
N PRO A 57 -8.89 -5.47 -1.11
CA PRO A 57 -9.03 -6.90 -0.83
C PRO A 57 -8.02 -7.43 0.20
N ALA A 58 -6.85 -6.79 0.34
CA ALA A 58 -5.83 -7.16 1.32
C ALA A 58 -6.24 -6.92 2.78
N ILE A 59 -7.43 -6.38 3.06
CA ILE A 59 -8.06 -6.45 4.39
C ILE A 59 -8.24 -7.89 4.86
N ARG A 60 -8.50 -8.81 3.93
CA ARG A 60 -8.75 -10.22 4.24
C ARG A 60 -7.48 -11.00 4.55
N ASP A 61 -6.32 -10.39 4.32
CA ASP A 61 -5.02 -10.99 4.56
C ASP A 61 -4.91 -11.56 5.99
N PRO A 62 -4.31 -12.75 6.16
CA PRO A 62 -4.15 -13.38 7.48
C PRO A 62 -3.24 -12.56 8.40
N SER A 63 -2.35 -11.73 7.86
CA SER A 63 -1.49 -10.84 8.63
C SER A 63 -2.30 -9.69 9.26
N PRO A 64 -2.32 -9.56 10.60
CA PRO A 64 -2.93 -8.40 11.25
C PRO A 64 -2.28 -7.08 10.83
N ARG A 65 -0.98 -7.11 10.53
CA ARG A 65 -0.24 -5.91 10.09
C ARG A 65 -0.68 -5.44 8.70
N VAL A 66 -0.97 -6.36 7.78
CA VAL A 66 -1.44 -5.99 6.44
C VAL A 66 -2.85 -5.44 6.55
N SER A 67 -3.78 -6.23 7.09
CA SER A 67 -5.19 -5.84 7.23
C SER A 67 -5.41 -4.50 7.95
N THR A 68 -4.69 -4.24 9.05
CA THR A 68 -4.79 -2.96 9.77
C THR A 68 -4.25 -1.77 8.97
N ARG A 69 -3.17 -1.95 8.21
CA ARG A 69 -2.59 -0.87 7.39
C ARG A 69 -3.45 -0.54 6.18
N ILE A 70 -4.02 -1.55 5.53
CA ILE A 70 -5.00 -1.35 4.44
C ILE A 70 -6.25 -0.66 4.99
N THR A 71 -6.74 -1.08 6.17
CA THR A 71 -7.85 -0.41 6.85
C THR A 71 -7.55 1.07 7.10
N SER A 72 -6.33 1.39 7.57
CA SER A 72 -5.90 2.78 7.75
C SER A 72 -5.92 3.58 6.43
N LEU A 73 -5.51 2.98 5.32
CA LEU A 73 -5.55 3.63 4.00
C LEU A 73 -6.99 3.94 3.59
N LEU A 74 -7.88 2.95 3.64
CA LEU A 74 -9.30 3.15 3.29
C LEU A 74 -9.97 4.20 4.19
N ALA A 75 -9.63 4.21 5.49
CA ALA A 75 -10.19 5.15 6.46
C ALA A 75 -9.80 6.61 6.17
N ARG A 76 -8.54 6.86 5.77
CA ARG A 76 -8.06 8.20 5.37
C ARG A 76 -8.81 8.74 4.16
N TRP A 77 -9.12 7.86 3.20
CA TRP A 77 -9.89 8.20 2.01
C TRP A 77 -11.42 8.07 2.20
N GLN A 78 -11.89 7.86 3.43
CA GLN A 78 -13.31 7.73 3.78
C GLN A 78 -14.09 6.69 2.94
N MET A 79 -13.42 5.59 2.55
CA MET A 79 -13.98 4.55 1.68
C MET A 79 -14.85 3.53 2.45
N VAL A 80 -15.89 4.01 3.13
CA VAL A 80 -16.72 3.19 4.06
C VAL A 80 -17.37 1.99 3.35
N ASN A 81 -17.99 2.22 2.19
CA ASN A 81 -18.73 1.17 1.49
C ASN A 81 -17.80 0.03 1.04
N LEU A 82 -16.67 0.38 0.42
CA LEU A 82 -15.68 -0.61 -0.02
C LEU A 82 -15.09 -1.36 1.18
N PHE A 83 -14.79 -0.66 2.28
CA PHE A 83 -14.32 -1.28 3.52
C PHE A 83 -15.31 -2.33 4.04
N GLU A 84 -16.59 -1.98 4.18
CA GLU A 84 -17.64 -2.88 4.67
C GLU A 84 -17.87 -4.09 3.76
N GLU A 85 -17.76 -3.92 2.44
CA GLU A 85 -17.78 -5.03 1.49
C GLU A 85 -16.64 -6.03 1.75
N GLN A 86 -15.43 -5.54 2.02
CA GLN A 86 -14.29 -6.42 2.32
C GLN A 86 -14.44 -7.17 3.65
N LEU A 87 -15.22 -6.64 4.60
CA LEU A 87 -15.49 -7.31 5.88
C LEU A 87 -16.48 -8.47 5.77
N ARG A 88 -17.30 -8.53 4.71
CA ARG A 88 -18.26 -9.61 4.51
C ARG A 88 -17.54 -10.96 4.51
N GLY A 89 -18.08 -11.92 5.27
CA GLY A 89 -17.52 -13.26 5.43
C GLY A 89 -16.37 -13.39 6.43
N LEU A 90 -15.85 -12.29 7.00
CA LEU A 90 -14.85 -12.37 8.08
C LEU A 90 -15.51 -12.74 9.41
N LYS A 91 -14.73 -13.34 10.33
CA LYS A 91 -15.20 -13.63 11.69
C LYS A 91 -15.67 -12.36 12.41
N PRO A 92 -16.76 -12.39 13.20
CA PRO A 92 -17.31 -11.21 13.87
C PRO A 92 -16.28 -10.40 14.68
N GLY A 93 -15.39 -11.09 15.41
CA GLY A 93 -14.33 -10.43 16.18
C GLY A 93 -13.36 -9.63 15.29
N LYS A 94 -12.96 -10.17 14.13
CA LYS A 94 -12.10 -9.44 13.18
C LYS A 94 -12.83 -8.24 12.59
N GLN A 95 -14.11 -8.38 12.24
CA GLN A 95 -14.91 -7.26 11.75
C GLN A 95 -14.99 -6.12 12.77
N SER A 96 -15.31 -6.44 14.04
CA SER A 96 -15.42 -5.44 15.11
C SER A 96 -14.09 -4.70 15.33
N LEU A 97 -12.97 -5.43 15.39
CA LEU A 97 -11.64 -4.83 15.53
C LEU A 97 -11.31 -3.87 14.38
N LEU A 98 -11.54 -4.29 13.14
CA LEU A 98 -11.24 -3.46 11.98
C LEU A 98 -12.17 -2.25 11.87
N ARG A 99 -13.47 -2.39 12.18
CA ARG A 99 -14.42 -1.26 12.24
C ARG A 99 -13.99 -0.22 13.27
N ASN A 100 -13.67 -0.65 14.48
CA ASN A 100 -13.19 0.24 15.54
C ASN A 100 -11.92 0.98 15.11
N HIS A 101 -11.01 0.30 14.42
CA HIS A 101 -9.79 0.90 13.90
C HIS A 101 -10.08 1.92 12.78
N PHE A 102 -10.95 1.57 11.83
CA PHE A 102 -11.41 2.45 10.76
C PHE A 102 -12.01 3.74 11.33
N SER A 103 -13.00 3.62 12.23
CA SER A 103 -13.69 4.78 12.82
C SER A 103 -12.73 5.74 13.53
N LYS A 104 -11.77 5.22 14.31
CA LYS A 104 -10.76 6.03 15.00
C LYS A 104 -9.90 6.85 14.04
N ILE A 105 -9.55 6.27 12.89
CA ILE A 105 -8.73 6.97 11.89
C ILE A 105 -9.57 7.98 11.12
N SER A 106 -10.78 7.60 10.71
CA SER A 106 -11.68 8.48 9.98
C SER A 106 -12.10 9.71 10.80
N GLN A 107 -12.21 9.59 12.13
CA GLN A 107 -12.43 10.74 13.03
C GLN A 107 -11.22 11.68 13.00
N LYS A 108 -10.01 11.16 13.21
CA LYS A 108 -8.77 11.96 13.17
C LYS A 108 -8.55 12.65 11.83
N ALA A 109 -8.90 12.01 10.73
CA ALA A 109 -8.78 12.58 9.39
C ALA A 109 -9.78 13.72 9.10
N LYS A 110 -10.80 13.91 9.95
CA LYS A 110 -11.75 15.04 9.85
C LYS A 110 -11.34 16.24 10.71
N GLU A 111 -10.47 16.02 11.70
CA GLU A 111 -10.03 17.04 12.65
C GLU A 111 -8.77 17.81 12.19
N GLY A 112 -8.06 17.30 11.19
CA GLY A 112 -6.87 17.93 10.59
C GLY A 112 -7.11 18.31 9.14
#